data_AF-A0A2D8HXL3-F1
#
_entry.id   AF-A0A2D8HXL3-F1
#
_cell.length_a   1.000
_cell.length_b   1.000
_cell.length_c   1.000
_cell.angle_alpha   90.00
_cell.angle_beta   90.00
_cell.angle_gamma   90.00
#
_symmetry.space_group_name_H-M   'P 1'
#
loop_
_entity.id
_entity.type
_entity.pdbx_description
1 polymer ?
#
loop_
_entity_poly.entity_id
_entity_poly.type
_entity_poly.pdbx_seq_one_letter_code
_entity_poly.pdbx_strand_id
1 'polypeptide(L)'
;MQTVIHSTITTIPKADWSRLFKSDYPFTCYDFLLALEQGGSLGPQRGWLPQYLAVHDNSDKLIAIMPWFKKTHSYGEYLFDWAFAEAYERYGFQYYPKLINAIPFTPCQGPRLATAESVNAADVLPVIESALMQEHDVSNLQCLYVEPNVSEALAEQGWWQRFDIQFLWQNRGYSS
;
A
#
# COMPACT_ATOMS: atom_id res chain seq x y z
N MET A 1 -3.51 17.28 11.46
CA MET A 1 -2.93 15.96 11.16
C MET A 1 -1.52 16.17 10.64
N GLN A 2 -0.58 15.35 11.08
CA GLN A 2 0.81 15.35 10.60
C GLN A 2 1.12 13.98 10.00
N THR A 3 1.87 13.96 8.91
CA THR A 3 2.31 12.72 8.24
C THR A 3 3.79 12.47 8.46
N VAL A 4 4.16 11.19 8.56
CA VAL A 4 5.56 10.73 8.61
C VAL A 4 5.67 9.50 7.70
N ILE A 5 6.66 9.50 6.80
CA ILE A 5 6.95 8.35 5.94
C ILE A 5 8.16 7.61 6.49
N HIS A 6 7.97 6.36 6.83
CA HIS A 6 8.98 5.49 7.41
C HIS A 6 9.55 4.55 6.34
N SER A 7 10.88 4.51 6.19
CA SER A 7 11.57 3.64 5.22
C SER A 7 11.74 2.20 5.69
N THR A 8 11.42 1.92 6.96
CA THR A 8 11.42 0.60 7.60
C THR A 8 10.32 0.57 8.65
N ILE A 9 9.65 -0.57 8.76
CA ILE A 9 8.59 -0.78 9.74
C ILE A 9 9.12 -0.68 11.18
N THR A 10 10.42 -0.91 11.39
CA THR A 10 11.07 -0.87 12.72
C THR A 10 11.06 0.49 13.40
N THR A 11 10.78 1.56 12.66
CA THR A 11 10.64 2.91 13.22
C THR A 11 9.22 3.22 13.70
N ILE A 12 8.26 2.32 13.47
CA ILE A 12 6.90 2.37 14.03
C ILE A 12 6.84 1.35 15.18
N PRO A 13 6.42 1.72 16.40
CA PRO A 13 6.26 0.75 17.48
C PRO A 13 5.30 -0.37 17.10
N LYS A 14 5.72 -1.64 17.27
CA LYS A 14 4.88 -2.81 16.96
C LYS A 14 3.51 -2.75 17.62
N ALA A 15 3.44 -2.28 18.87
CA ALA A 15 2.19 -2.13 19.60
C ALA A 15 1.22 -1.15 18.91
N ASP A 16 1.73 -0.05 18.34
CA ASP A 16 0.91 0.92 17.61
C ASP A 16 0.45 0.40 16.26
N TRP A 17 1.33 -0.29 15.53
CA TRP A 17 0.97 -0.96 14.29
C TRP A 17 -0.15 -1.98 14.52
N SER A 18 0.04 -2.89 15.48
CA SER A 18 -0.93 -3.93 15.83
C SER A 18 -2.23 -3.36 16.41
N ARG A 19 -2.19 -2.21 17.08
CA ARG A 19 -3.39 -1.52 17.57
C ARG A 19 -4.27 -1.01 16.44
N LEU A 20 -3.70 -0.60 15.30
CA LEU A 20 -4.45 -0.11 14.15
C LEU A 20 -4.85 -1.24 13.19
N PHE A 21 -3.92 -2.11 12.80
CA PHE A 21 -4.23 -3.29 11.99
C PHE A 21 -4.79 -4.44 12.86
N LYS A 22 -5.99 -4.25 13.43
CA LYS A 22 -6.72 -5.25 14.22
C LYS A 22 -7.42 -6.29 13.34
N SER A 23 -6.68 -6.99 12.49
CA SER A 23 -7.25 -8.03 11.62
C SER A 23 -6.45 -9.32 11.70
N ASP A 24 -7.14 -10.44 11.54
CA ASP A 24 -6.50 -11.76 11.34
C ASP A 24 -5.84 -11.91 9.95
N TYR A 25 -5.84 -10.83 9.14
CA TYR A 25 -5.16 -10.81 7.85
C TYR A 25 -3.64 -10.81 8.05
N PRO A 26 -2.94 -11.89 7.66
CA PRO A 26 -1.55 -12.11 8.06
C PRO A 26 -0.58 -11.14 7.37
N PHE A 27 -0.95 -10.63 6.20
CA PHE A 27 -0.01 -9.94 5.32
C PHE A 27 0.19 -8.46 5.65
N THR A 28 -0.64 -7.90 6.54
CA THR A 28 -0.42 -6.57 7.14
C THR A 28 0.08 -6.70 8.58
N CYS A 29 0.33 -7.90 9.10
CA CYS A 29 0.93 -8.04 10.41
C CYS A 29 2.35 -7.48 10.42
N TYR A 30 2.72 -6.84 11.53
CA TYR A 30 4.04 -6.24 11.71
C TYR A 30 5.17 -7.25 11.43
N ASP A 31 5.05 -8.47 11.99
CA ASP A 31 6.09 -9.49 11.86
C ASP A 31 6.24 -10.02 10.43
N PHE A 32 5.16 -10.04 9.64
CA PHE A 32 5.22 -10.42 8.24
C PHE A 32 6.03 -9.40 7.43
N LEU A 33 5.70 -8.11 7.57
CA LEU A 33 6.41 -7.04 6.89
C LEU A 33 7.88 -6.93 7.34
N LEU A 34 8.13 -7.09 8.64
CA LEU A 34 9.49 -7.17 9.17
C LEU A 34 10.27 -8.34 8.58
N ALA A 35 9.65 -9.51 8.43
CA ALA A 35 10.29 -10.67 7.81
C ALA A 35 10.62 -10.42 6.33
N LEU A 36 9.77 -9.69 5.59
CA LEU A 36 10.08 -9.30 4.21
C LEU A 36 11.28 -8.34 4.13
N GLU A 37 11.36 -7.37 5.04
CA GLU A 37 12.51 -6.46 5.13
C GLU A 37 13.80 -7.23 5.48
N GLN A 38 13.79 -7.99 6.58
CA GLN A 38 14.97 -8.71 7.08
C GLN A 38 15.39 -9.87 6.16
N GLY A 39 14.44 -10.49 5.47
CA GLY A 39 14.68 -11.58 4.53
C GLY A 39 15.23 -11.13 3.16
N GLY A 40 15.35 -9.82 2.91
CA GLY A 40 15.87 -9.30 1.64
C GLY A 40 14.90 -9.46 0.45
N SER A 41 13.61 -9.67 0.73
CA SER A 41 12.54 -9.61 -0.26
C SER A 41 12.25 -8.17 -0.71
N LEU A 42 12.61 -7.20 0.14
CA LEU A 42 12.50 -5.78 -0.11
C LEU A 42 13.89 -5.15 -0.31
N GLY A 43 13.91 -3.95 -0.87
CA GLY A 43 15.09 -3.14 -1.08
C GLY A 43 15.32 -2.72 -2.55
N PRO A 44 16.34 -1.88 -2.80
CA PRO A 44 16.61 -1.32 -4.13
C PRO A 44 16.80 -2.38 -5.21
N GLN A 45 17.53 -3.46 -4.91
CA GLN A 45 17.80 -4.54 -5.86
C GLN A 45 16.56 -5.38 -6.21
N ARG A 46 15.53 -5.35 -5.36
CA ARG A 46 14.25 -6.03 -5.57
C ARG A 46 13.21 -5.11 -6.19
N GLY A 47 13.52 -3.82 -6.34
CA GLY A 47 12.60 -2.80 -6.82
C GLY A 47 11.36 -2.63 -5.94
N TRP A 48 11.48 -2.88 -4.63
CA TRP A 48 10.45 -2.73 -3.61
C TRP A 48 11.02 -1.92 -2.44
N LEU A 49 10.79 -0.61 -2.43
CA LEU A 49 11.32 0.28 -1.40
C LEU A 49 10.20 0.65 -0.42
N PRO A 50 10.25 0.24 0.86
CA PRO A 50 9.16 0.51 1.80
C PRO A 50 8.99 2.00 2.08
N GLN A 51 7.74 2.45 2.16
CA GLN A 51 7.30 3.81 2.47
C GLN A 51 6.07 3.71 3.39
N TYR A 52 6.25 3.29 4.64
CA TYR A 52 5.13 3.16 5.58
C TYR A 52 4.67 4.54 6.03
N LEU A 53 3.52 4.99 5.52
CA LEU A 53 3.00 6.31 5.83
C LEU A 53 2.13 6.24 7.08
N ALA A 54 2.52 7.01 8.09
CA ALA A 54 1.85 7.16 9.37
C ALA A 54 1.20 8.55 9.47
N VAL A 55 -0.05 8.61 9.94
CA VAL A 55 -0.78 9.85 10.19
C VAL A 55 -1.01 10.02 11.68
N HIS A 56 -0.63 11.17 12.21
CA HIS A 56 -0.77 11.56 13.61
C HIS A 56 -1.81 12.69 13.74
N ASP A 57 -2.57 12.70 14.83
CA ASP A 57 -3.44 13.81 15.18
C ASP A 57 -2.66 14.97 15.82
N ASN A 58 -3.36 16.03 16.25
CA ASN A 58 -2.73 17.22 16.83
C ASN A 58 -2.15 16.97 18.24
N SER A 59 -2.42 15.81 18.85
CA SER A 59 -1.86 15.35 20.12
C SER A 59 -0.73 14.34 19.93
N ASP A 60 -0.19 14.23 18.71
CA ASP A 60 0.87 13.29 18.32
C ASP A 60 0.47 11.81 18.46
N LYS A 61 -0.84 11.51 18.46
CA LYS A 61 -1.32 10.14 18.52
C LYS A 61 -1.41 9.57 17.11
N LEU A 62 -0.86 8.37 16.91
CA LEU A 62 -0.97 7.64 15.65
C LEU A 62 -2.42 7.20 15.39
N ILE A 63 -3.03 7.77 14.35
CA ILE A 63 -4.44 7.59 14.00
C ILE A 63 -4.67 6.86 12.68
N ALA A 64 -3.69 6.80 11.78
CA ALA A 64 -3.78 5.96 10.58
C ALA A 64 -2.42 5.48 10.11
N ILE A 65 -2.41 4.32 9.45
CA ILE A 65 -1.23 3.76 8.77
C ILE A 65 -1.64 3.24 7.40
N MET A 66 -0.83 3.54 6.39
CA MET A 66 -0.98 3.01 5.04
C MET A 66 0.39 2.55 4.51
N PRO A 67 0.65 1.23 4.35
CA PRO A 67 1.90 0.75 3.76
C PRO A 67 1.98 1.10 2.27
N TRP A 68 2.96 1.91 1.90
CA TRP A 68 3.31 2.16 0.50
C TRP A 68 4.67 1.56 0.17
N PHE A 69 4.91 1.36 -1.13
CA PHE A 69 6.18 0.91 -1.65
C PHE A 69 6.50 1.65 -2.93
N LYS A 70 7.71 2.22 -3.02
CA LYS A 70 8.23 2.77 -4.28
C LYS A 70 8.72 1.61 -5.14
N LYS A 71 8.16 1.51 -6.34
CA LYS A 71 8.43 0.48 -7.34
C LYS A 71 9.27 1.03 -8.47
N THR A 72 10.30 0.28 -8.85
CA THR A 72 11.18 0.60 -9.99
C THR A 72 10.95 -0.31 -11.21
N HIS A 73 10.07 -1.31 -11.08
CA HIS A 73 9.66 -2.23 -12.15
C HIS A 73 8.36 -2.97 -11.76
N SER A 74 7.67 -3.59 -12.72
CA SER A 74 6.37 -4.28 -12.50
C SER A 74 6.43 -5.58 -11.69
N TYR A 75 7.60 -6.22 -11.55
CA TYR A 75 7.67 -7.55 -10.93
C TYR A 75 7.24 -7.56 -9.47
N GLY A 76 6.50 -8.62 -9.10
CA GLY A 76 6.03 -8.92 -7.74
C GLY A 76 4.70 -8.29 -7.37
N GLU A 77 4.13 -7.45 -8.24
CA GLU A 77 2.82 -6.82 -8.02
C GLU A 77 1.67 -7.74 -8.41
N TYR A 78 1.94 -8.77 -9.23
CA TYR A 78 0.96 -9.68 -9.83
C TYR A 78 -0.14 -8.96 -10.63
N LEU A 79 0.24 -7.78 -11.12
CA LEU A 79 -0.47 -6.93 -12.04
C LEU A 79 0.61 -6.36 -12.98
N PHE A 80 0.58 -6.78 -14.24
CA PHE A 80 1.66 -6.45 -15.18
C PHE A 80 1.32 -5.18 -15.96
N ASP A 81 1.98 -4.07 -15.61
CA ASP A 81 1.74 -2.76 -16.22
C ASP A 81 2.68 -2.48 -17.40
N TRP A 82 3.19 -3.52 -18.08
CA TRP A 82 4.11 -3.35 -19.21
C TRP A 82 3.50 -2.51 -20.34
N ALA A 83 2.22 -2.69 -20.63
CA ALA A 83 1.52 -1.89 -21.63
C ALA A 83 1.46 -0.39 -21.27
N PHE A 84 1.32 -0.06 -19.97
CA PHE A 84 1.35 1.34 -19.52
C PHE A 84 2.76 1.91 -19.58
N ALA A 85 3.76 1.14 -19.15
CA ALA A 85 5.15 1.56 -19.22
C ALA A 85 5.59 1.85 -20.67
N GLU A 86 5.23 0.96 -21.60
CA GLU A 86 5.50 1.14 -23.03
C GLU A 86 4.77 2.36 -23.60
N ALA A 87 3.51 2.60 -23.20
CA ALA A 87 2.78 3.79 -23.61
C ALA A 87 3.45 5.07 -23.13
N TYR A 88 3.88 5.15 -21.85
CA TYR A 88 4.61 6.31 -21.31
C TYR A 88 5.90 6.57 -22.11
N GLU A 89 6.68 5.52 -22.37
CA GLU A 89 7.93 5.62 -23.13
C GLU A 89 7.70 6.16 -24.55
N ARG A 90 6.65 5.68 -25.24
CA ARG A 90 6.27 6.18 -26.58
C ARG A 90 5.97 7.68 -26.62
N TYR A 91 5.56 8.27 -25.49
CA TYR A 91 5.31 9.71 -25.35
C TYR A 91 6.44 10.46 -24.62
N GLY A 92 7.59 9.81 -24.37
CA GLY A 92 8.76 10.44 -23.74
C GLY A 92 8.64 10.62 -22.22
N PHE A 93 7.68 9.95 -21.57
CA PHE A 93 7.50 9.97 -20.13
C PHE A 93 8.13 8.74 -19.46
N GLN A 94 8.50 8.87 -18.19
CA GLN A 94 8.98 7.76 -17.37
C GLN A 94 7.81 7.20 -16.56
N TYR A 95 7.53 5.91 -16.69
CA TYR A 95 6.50 5.24 -15.88
C TYR A 95 7.00 4.84 -14.50
N TYR A 96 8.30 4.53 -14.37
CA TYR A 96 8.93 4.26 -13.09
C TYR A 96 9.83 5.43 -12.67
N PRO A 97 9.96 5.72 -11.37
CA PRO A 97 9.29 5.02 -10.28
C PRO A 97 7.82 5.41 -10.13
N LYS A 98 7.02 4.49 -9.59
CA LYS A 98 5.66 4.71 -9.10
C LYS A 98 5.56 4.34 -7.63
N LEU A 99 4.55 4.82 -6.93
CA LEU A 99 4.23 4.37 -5.57
C LEU A 99 3.01 3.48 -5.61
N ILE A 100 3.09 2.36 -4.90
CA ILE A 100 1.96 1.46 -4.76
C ILE A 100 1.64 1.19 -3.29
N ASN A 101 0.35 1.22 -2.96
CA ASN A 101 -0.20 0.69 -1.73
C ASN A 101 -0.63 -0.75 -2.01
N ALA A 102 0.24 -1.69 -1.67
CA ALA A 102 0.08 -3.11 -1.90
C ALA A 102 0.88 -3.87 -0.84
N ILE A 103 0.65 -5.18 -0.72
CA ILE A 103 1.55 -6.04 0.04
C ILE A 103 2.50 -6.71 -0.97
N PRO A 104 3.83 -6.61 -0.76
CA PRO A 104 4.81 -7.24 -1.65
C PRO A 104 4.53 -8.74 -1.84
N PHE A 105 4.57 -9.17 -3.10
CA PHE A 105 4.39 -10.55 -3.51
C PHE A 105 3.07 -11.22 -3.07
N THR A 106 2.04 -10.44 -2.76
CA THR A 106 0.80 -10.93 -2.17
C THR A 106 -0.44 -10.36 -2.89
N PRO A 107 -0.95 -11.02 -3.95
CA PRO A 107 -2.11 -10.58 -4.74
C PRO A 107 -3.46 -10.84 -4.06
N CYS A 108 -3.52 -10.70 -2.74
CA CYS A 108 -4.72 -10.98 -1.96
C CYS A 108 -5.40 -9.67 -1.58
N GLN A 109 -6.70 -9.58 -1.82
CA GLN A 109 -7.50 -8.49 -1.26
C GLN A 109 -7.39 -8.47 0.26
N GLY A 110 -7.31 -7.29 0.85
CA GLY A 110 -7.30 -7.14 2.31
C GLY A 110 -7.02 -5.70 2.74
N PRO A 111 -6.89 -5.47 4.05
CA PRO A 111 -6.69 -4.14 4.58
C PRO A 111 -5.41 -3.54 4.00
N ARG A 112 -5.51 -2.30 3.56
CA ARG A 112 -4.37 -1.51 3.08
C ARG A 112 -4.27 -0.13 3.72
N LEU A 113 -5.31 0.26 4.43
CA LEU A 113 -5.39 1.43 5.28
C LEU A 113 -5.95 0.95 6.63
N ALA A 114 -5.26 1.28 7.71
CA ALA A 114 -5.79 1.10 9.05
C ALA A 114 -6.00 2.46 9.70
N THR A 115 -7.17 2.67 10.31
CA THR A 115 -7.50 3.90 11.04
C THR A 115 -7.88 3.58 12.48
N ALA A 116 -7.73 4.57 13.37
CA ALA A 116 -8.32 4.50 14.69
C ALA A 116 -9.85 4.48 14.58
N GLU A 117 -10.55 3.85 15.52
CA GLU A 117 -12.00 3.63 15.48
C GLU A 117 -12.82 4.92 15.27
N SER A 118 -12.33 6.06 15.73
CA SER A 118 -12.98 7.37 15.59
C SER A 118 -12.61 8.13 14.32
N VAL A 119 -11.86 7.53 13.38
CA VAL A 119 -11.29 8.20 12.21
C VAL A 119 -11.79 7.54 10.94
N ASN A 120 -12.45 8.34 10.09
CA ASN A 120 -12.91 7.91 8.79
C ASN A 120 -11.76 7.91 7.78
N ALA A 121 -11.71 6.88 6.92
CA ALA A 121 -10.77 6.81 5.81
C ALA A 121 -10.84 8.07 4.91
N ALA A 122 -12.05 8.57 4.64
CA ALA A 122 -12.26 9.75 3.80
C ALA A 122 -11.55 11.02 4.32
N ASP A 123 -11.35 11.13 5.65
CA ASP A 123 -10.68 12.28 6.26
C ASP A 123 -9.16 12.22 6.16
N VAL A 124 -8.58 11.01 6.11
CA VAL A 124 -7.12 10.81 6.09
C VAL A 124 -6.56 10.61 4.70
N LEU A 125 -7.31 10.01 3.77
CA LEU A 125 -6.84 9.72 2.40
C LEU A 125 -6.30 10.95 1.64
N PRO A 126 -6.93 12.15 1.69
CA PRO A 126 -6.40 13.34 1.03
C PRO A 126 -5.06 13.81 1.62
N VAL A 127 -4.92 13.67 2.95
CA VAL A 127 -3.69 14.02 3.67
C VAL A 127 -2.55 13.07 3.29
N ILE A 128 -2.87 11.77 3.19
CA ILE A 128 -1.95 10.72 2.75
C ILE A 128 -1.48 10.98 1.31
N GLU A 129 -2.42 11.20 0.38
CA GLU A 129 -2.12 11.50 -1.02
C GLU A 129 -1.22 12.73 -1.15
N SER A 130 -1.59 13.84 -0.49
CA SER A 130 -0.81 15.07 -0.55
C SER A 130 0.61 14.88 -0.03
N ALA A 131 0.80 14.11 1.05
CA ALA A 131 2.12 13.85 1.60
C ALA A 131 2.98 13.01 0.64
N LEU A 132 2.41 11.97 0.01
CA LEU A 132 3.13 11.13 -0.94
C LEU A 132 3.56 11.92 -2.18
N MET A 133 2.69 12.78 -2.71
CA MET A 133 3.01 13.60 -3.88
C MET A 133 4.05 14.69 -3.58
N GLN A 134 4.11 15.20 -2.34
CA GLN A 134 5.10 16.21 -1.94
C GLN A 134 6.49 15.60 -1.71
N GLU A 135 6.55 14.42 -1.10
CA GLU A 135 7.82 13.79 -0.71
C GLU A 135 8.47 12.96 -1.84
N HIS A 136 7.73 12.72 -2.93
CA HIS A 136 8.19 11.84 -4.00
C HIS A 136 7.94 12.39 -5.40
N ASP A 137 9.01 12.40 -6.19
CA ASP A 137 8.92 12.52 -7.65
C ASP A 137 8.63 11.15 -8.26
N VAL A 138 7.34 10.89 -8.51
CA VAL A 138 6.83 9.63 -9.07
C VAL A 138 5.78 9.90 -10.13
N SER A 139 5.66 8.97 -11.08
CA SER A 139 4.76 9.13 -12.22
C SER A 139 3.27 8.98 -11.86
N ASN A 140 2.96 8.17 -10.84
CA ASN A 140 1.61 7.89 -10.36
C ASN A 140 1.63 7.19 -8.99
N LEU A 141 0.45 7.20 -8.35
CA LEU A 141 0.12 6.43 -7.17
C LEU A 141 -0.88 5.33 -7.54
N GLN A 142 -0.78 4.14 -6.95
CA GLN A 142 -1.72 3.05 -7.18
C GLN A 142 -2.07 2.31 -5.90
N CYS A 143 -3.34 2.01 -5.70
CA CYS A 143 -3.80 1.18 -4.60
C CYS A 143 -4.24 -0.18 -5.14
N LEU A 144 -3.53 -1.25 -4.77
CA LEU A 144 -3.74 -2.59 -5.31
C LEU A 144 -4.35 -3.51 -4.26
N TYR A 145 -5.38 -4.27 -4.68
CA TYR A 145 -6.06 -5.26 -3.85
C TYR A 145 -6.62 -4.65 -2.54
N VAL A 146 -7.08 -3.40 -2.58
CA VAL A 146 -7.72 -2.72 -1.46
C VAL A 146 -9.10 -3.31 -1.16
N GLU A 147 -9.57 -3.14 0.08
CA GLU A 147 -10.95 -3.43 0.44
C GLU A 147 -11.94 -2.49 -0.27
N PRO A 148 -13.18 -2.93 -0.53
CA PRO A 148 -14.15 -2.15 -1.30
C PRO A 148 -14.43 -0.76 -0.71
N ASN A 149 -14.54 -0.64 0.61
CA ASN A 149 -14.77 0.63 1.31
C ASN A 149 -13.64 1.66 1.08
N VAL A 150 -12.38 1.21 1.06
CA VAL A 150 -11.24 2.09 0.76
C VAL A 150 -11.23 2.44 -0.73
N SER A 151 -11.57 1.50 -1.60
CA SER A 151 -11.69 1.73 -3.04
C SER A 151 -12.76 2.79 -3.37
N GLU A 152 -13.93 2.69 -2.72
CA GLU A 152 -15.04 3.64 -2.86
C GLU A 152 -14.65 5.03 -2.33
N ALA A 153 -14.04 5.11 -1.14
CA ALA A 153 -13.59 6.39 -0.57
C ALA A 153 -12.53 7.09 -1.45
N LEU A 154 -11.61 6.33 -2.07
CA LEU A 154 -10.67 6.86 -3.04
C LEU A 154 -11.38 7.36 -4.31
N ALA A 155 -12.36 6.62 -4.81
CA ALA A 155 -13.12 6.99 -6.00
C ALA A 155 -13.91 8.29 -5.80
N GLU A 156 -14.51 8.49 -4.62
CA GLU A 156 -15.16 9.75 -4.25
C GLU A 156 -14.20 10.96 -4.23
N GLN A 157 -12.89 10.70 -4.08
CA GLN A 157 -11.82 11.70 -4.12
C GLN A 157 -11.21 11.88 -5.53
N GLY A 158 -11.78 11.25 -6.55
CA GLY A 158 -11.38 11.40 -7.94
C GLY A 158 -10.35 10.38 -8.43
N TRP A 159 -9.99 9.38 -7.61
CA TRP A 159 -9.16 8.26 -8.06
C TRP A 159 -9.92 7.37 -9.04
N TRP A 160 -9.19 6.76 -9.96
CA TRP A 160 -9.78 5.87 -10.96
C TRP A 160 -9.76 4.42 -10.48
N GLN A 161 -10.92 3.78 -10.50
CA GLN A 161 -11.03 2.36 -10.21
C GLN A 161 -10.75 1.53 -11.47
N ARG A 162 -9.84 0.56 -11.34
CA ARG A 162 -9.57 -0.46 -12.35
C ARG A 162 -9.98 -1.81 -11.80
N PHE A 163 -10.85 -2.51 -12.53
CA PHE A 163 -11.27 -3.86 -12.18
C PHE A 163 -10.50 -4.88 -13.01
N ASP A 164 -10.11 -5.97 -12.36
CA ASP A 164 -9.44 -7.11 -12.99
C ASP A 164 -10.14 -8.41 -12.55
N ILE A 165 -9.95 -9.48 -13.31
CA ILE A 165 -10.57 -10.78 -13.04
C ILE A 165 -9.58 -11.64 -12.26
N GLN A 166 -10.00 -12.08 -11.07
CA GLN A 166 -9.26 -13.06 -10.28
C GLN A 166 -9.95 -14.43 -10.32
N PHE A 167 -9.18 -15.49 -10.52
CA PHE A 167 -9.65 -16.86 -10.39
C PHE A 167 -9.24 -17.40 -9.02
N LEU A 168 -10.23 -17.61 -8.15
CA LEU A 168 -10.01 -18.14 -6.81
C LEU A 168 -10.46 -19.60 -6.77
N TRP A 169 -9.55 -20.49 -6.37
CA TRP A 169 -9.92 -21.86 -6.06
C TRP A 169 -10.56 -21.90 -4.67
N GLN A 170 -11.77 -22.45 -4.60
CA GLN A 170 -12.48 -22.67 -3.34
C GLN A 170 -12.47 -24.16 -3.02
N ASN A 171 -11.93 -24.51 -1.86
CA ASN A 171 -12.00 -25.88 -1.38
C ASN A 171 -13.47 -26.25 -1.10
N ARG A 172 -14.00 -27.25 -1.79
CA ARG A 172 -15.37 -27.78 -1.59
C ARG A 172 -15.43 -28.84 -0.48
N GLY A 173 -14.52 -28.78 0.48
CA GLY A 173 -14.37 -29.78 1.55
C GLY A 173 -13.57 -31.02 1.15
N TYR A 174 -12.70 -30.92 0.13
CA TYR A 174 -11.72 -31.97 -0.16
C TYR A 174 -10.75 -32.11 1.02
N SER A 175 -10.59 -33.34 1.51
CA SER A 175 -9.77 -33.69 2.67
C SER A 175 -8.34 -34.12 2.32
N SER A 176 -8.04 -34.27 1.03
CA SER A 176 -6.72 -34.59 0.45
C SER A 176 -6.75 -34.40 -1.06
#